data_AF-A0A957QL40-F1
#
_entry.id   AF-A0A957QL40-F1
#
_cell.length_a   1.000
_cell.length_b   1.000
_cell.length_c   1.000
_cell.angle_alpha   90.00
_cell.angle_beta   90.00
_cell.angle_gamma   90.00
#
_symmetry.space_group_name_H-M   'P 1'
#
loop_
_entity.id
_entity.type
_entity.pdbx_description
1 polymer ?
#
loop_
_entity_poly.entity_id
_entity_poly.type
_entity_poly.pdbx_seq_one_letter_code
_entity_poly.pdbx_strand_id
1 'polypeptide(L)'
;MKRIGFGGIATESCTFSPAVTALADFTLLRGAALAESGRYPFLSDMAGQFLPLLHARALPGAPVAAHTYQNIKTEFLTRLQAALPLDGVYLDLHGAMNVAGMDDAEGDWAESVRQIVGPDCLISASMDLHGNISERFVAAIDMLTAYRTAPHVDVLETRAKACRMLMHCLAEGRRPQITRLPVPVLLPGERTSTEYEPAAAIYAALKASDQRPEILDASIFVGYVWADEPRASATVIVTGFDEVVCWQEARRLGQLYWDARHQFQFGVPAGTADECIQQALAAPEDGIFISDSGDNPTAGGAGDIPYMTERLLANGVPSAIVASIVDPGAVIRCIIAGLGGAVALSIGGNLDPLHGERLSIRGQVIRLKEDDPVGGNIAVVQVDGVKVILTERRKPFHYISDFDQLDLDALAHKIVAVKVGYLVPDLKAAARRAFMALTPGAVNQDIPALNYRRVNRPLYPLDPAMEWQPG
;
A
#
# COMPACT_ATOMS: atom_id res chain seq x y z
N MET A 1 -34.84 10.38 6.81
CA MET A 1 -33.67 10.05 5.96
C MET A 1 -32.55 9.62 6.89
N LYS A 2 -31.84 8.52 6.59
CA LYS A 2 -30.77 7.99 7.45
C LYS A 2 -29.55 8.93 7.43
N ARG A 3 -28.96 9.23 8.58
CA ARG A 3 -27.78 10.12 8.72
C ARG A 3 -26.51 9.30 8.88
N ILE A 4 -25.54 9.50 7.99
CA ILE A 4 -24.31 8.69 7.92
C ILE A 4 -23.09 9.60 8.05
N GLY A 5 -22.27 9.44 9.09
CA GLY A 5 -20.97 10.09 9.17
C GLY A 5 -19.94 9.34 8.33
N PHE A 6 -19.05 10.01 7.60
CA PHE A 6 -17.99 9.31 6.86
C PHE A 6 -16.63 10.01 6.86
N GLY A 7 -15.59 9.19 6.77
CA GLY A 7 -14.19 9.61 6.70
C GLY A 7 -13.26 8.52 7.23
N GLY A 8 -12.03 8.86 7.57
CA GLY A 8 -11.07 7.91 8.11
C GLY A 8 -9.61 8.36 8.02
N ILE A 9 -8.71 7.41 8.12
CA ILE A 9 -7.27 7.58 7.98
C ILE A 9 -6.70 6.40 7.22
N ALA A 10 -5.87 6.68 6.22
CA ALA A 10 -5.30 5.66 5.36
C ALA A 10 -3.80 5.89 5.15
N THR A 11 -3.01 4.94 5.63
CA THR A 11 -1.61 4.74 5.27
C THR A 11 -1.22 3.30 5.57
N GLU A 12 -0.16 2.84 4.93
CA GLU A 12 0.48 1.55 5.19
C GLU A 12 1.85 1.83 5.83
N SER A 13 2.20 1.10 6.88
CA SER A 13 3.36 1.44 7.71
C SER A 13 4.33 0.28 7.88
N CYS A 14 5.48 0.36 7.21
CA CYS A 14 6.61 -0.54 7.35
C CYS A 14 7.31 -0.34 8.70
N THR A 15 7.23 -1.32 9.61
CA THR A 15 7.89 -1.26 10.93
C THR A 15 9.39 -1.49 10.86
N PHE A 16 9.90 -1.98 9.72
CA PHE A 16 11.32 -2.13 9.47
C PHE A 16 11.96 -0.82 8.99
N SER A 17 11.17 0.17 8.58
CA SER A 17 11.67 1.47 8.16
C SER A 17 12.10 2.32 9.38
N PRO A 18 13.30 2.92 9.38
CA PRO A 18 13.76 3.77 10.47
C PRO A 18 13.19 5.19 10.44
N ALA A 19 12.50 5.58 9.37
CA ALA A 19 11.91 6.89 9.24
C ALA A 19 10.68 7.05 10.16
N VAL A 20 10.03 8.21 10.11
CA VAL A 20 8.77 8.46 10.82
C VAL A 20 7.83 9.20 9.89
N THR A 21 6.57 8.77 9.82
CA THR A 21 5.53 9.49 9.09
C THR A 21 4.95 10.59 9.99
N ALA A 22 5.09 11.84 9.57
CA ALA A 22 4.65 13.03 10.29
C ALA A 22 3.38 13.63 9.69
N LEU A 23 2.78 14.60 10.39
CA LEU A 23 1.55 15.26 9.94
C LEU A 23 1.68 15.91 8.56
N ALA A 24 2.87 16.41 8.22
CA ALA A 24 3.14 17.04 6.91
C ALA A 24 3.05 16.05 5.74
N ASP A 25 3.17 14.74 6.01
CA ASP A 25 3.05 13.69 4.99
C ASP A 25 1.58 13.35 4.68
N PHE A 26 0.64 13.84 5.50
CA PHE A 26 -0.78 13.59 5.30
C PHE A 26 -1.46 14.70 4.50
N THR A 27 -2.17 14.31 3.45
CA THR A 27 -3.22 15.13 2.84
C THR A 27 -4.50 15.00 3.65
N LEU A 28 -5.02 16.14 4.13
CA LEU A 28 -6.19 16.21 4.99
C LEU A 28 -7.37 16.86 4.27
N LEU A 29 -8.44 16.10 4.07
CA LEU A 29 -9.70 16.57 3.51
C LEU A 29 -10.75 16.66 4.62
N ARG A 30 -11.46 17.79 4.72
CA ARG A 30 -12.36 18.13 5.83
C ARG A 30 -13.71 18.61 5.33
N GLY A 31 -14.80 18.12 5.92
CA GLY A 31 -16.15 18.63 5.63
C GLY A 31 -16.45 18.73 4.13
N ALA A 32 -16.85 19.91 3.65
CA ALA A 32 -17.16 20.13 2.24
C ALA A 32 -16.01 19.71 1.29
N ALA A 33 -14.75 20.00 1.64
CA ALA A 33 -13.60 19.60 0.82
C ALA A 33 -13.46 18.07 0.67
N LEU A 34 -13.93 17.30 1.67
CA LEU A 34 -13.98 15.84 1.55
C LEU A 34 -15.11 15.40 0.60
N ALA A 35 -16.29 16.00 0.72
CA ALA A 35 -17.43 15.69 -0.16
C ALA A 35 -17.15 16.07 -1.64
N GLU A 36 -16.44 17.17 -1.87
CA GLU A 36 -16.12 17.70 -3.20
C GLU A 36 -14.85 17.09 -3.82
N SER A 37 -14.12 16.25 -3.07
CA SER A 37 -12.82 15.69 -3.50
C SER A 37 -12.89 14.71 -4.68
N GLY A 38 -14.08 14.27 -5.08
CA GLY A 38 -14.27 13.21 -6.06
C GLY A 38 -13.89 11.80 -5.56
N ARG A 39 -13.53 11.62 -4.28
CA ARG A 39 -13.22 10.28 -3.70
C ARG A 39 -14.45 9.37 -3.57
N TYR A 40 -15.64 9.94 -3.43
CA TYR A 40 -16.87 9.19 -3.14
C TYR A 40 -18.04 9.61 -4.06
N PRO A 41 -17.89 9.56 -5.39
CA PRO A 41 -18.90 10.08 -6.32
C PRO A 41 -20.24 9.33 -6.19
N PHE A 42 -20.17 8.04 -5.86
CA PHE A 42 -21.31 7.13 -5.67
C PHE A 42 -22.23 7.49 -4.50
N LEU A 43 -21.80 8.34 -3.55
CA LEU A 43 -22.64 8.71 -2.41
C LEU A 43 -23.86 9.53 -2.82
N SER A 44 -23.76 10.27 -3.93
CA SER A 44 -24.85 11.10 -4.45
C SER A 44 -26.06 10.27 -4.92
N ASP A 45 -25.84 9.00 -5.27
CA ASP A 45 -26.88 8.06 -5.73
C ASP A 45 -27.53 7.25 -4.59
N MET A 46 -27.06 7.41 -3.35
CA MET A 46 -27.51 6.60 -2.22
C MET A 46 -28.61 7.28 -1.40
N ALA A 47 -29.57 6.49 -0.92
CA ALA A 47 -30.69 6.96 -0.11
C ALA A 47 -30.30 7.28 1.35
N GLY A 48 -29.43 8.27 1.57
CA GLY A 48 -28.97 8.68 2.89
C GLY A 48 -28.35 10.07 2.89
N GLN A 49 -28.33 10.71 4.05
CA GLN A 49 -27.61 11.98 4.24
C GLN A 49 -26.19 11.66 4.72
N PHE A 50 -25.23 11.70 3.79
CA PHE A 50 -23.80 11.49 4.09
C PHE A 50 -23.15 12.80 4.56
N LEU A 51 -22.65 12.78 5.79
CA LEU A 51 -22.05 13.91 6.50
C LEU A 51 -20.51 13.75 6.48
N PRO A 52 -19.78 14.55 5.69
CA PRO A 52 -18.34 14.44 5.59
C PRO A 52 -17.68 14.91 6.90
N LEU A 53 -16.80 14.06 7.45
CA LEU A 53 -16.04 14.37 8.65
C LEU A 53 -14.62 14.83 8.27
N LEU A 54 -13.68 13.89 8.28
CA LEU A 54 -12.28 14.07 7.94
C LEU A 54 -11.76 12.81 7.27
N HIS A 55 -10.96 12.95 6.23
CA HIS A 55 -10.13 11.87 5.70
C HIS A 55 -8.68 12.32 5.63
N ALA A 56 -7.78 11.55 6.25
CA ALA A 56 -6.34 11.77 6.18
C ALA A 56 -5.69 10.65 5.36
N ARG A 57 -4.84 11.01 4.38
CA ARG A 57 -4.09 10.04 3.59
C ARG A 57 -2.62 10.41 3.52
N ALA A 58 -1.72 9.45 3.77
CA ALA A 58 -0.31 9.56 3.45
C ALA A 58 0.10 8.50 2.43
N LEU A 59 1.25 8.70 1.77
CA LEU A 59 1.93 7.62 1.05
C LEU A 59 2.38 6.56 2.08
N PRO A 60 2.39 5.26 1.74
CA PRO A 60 2.99 4.23 2.59
C PRO A 60 4.37 4.65 3.09
N GLY A 61 4.72 4.33 4.32
CA GLY A 61 5.94 4.85 4.94
C GLY A 61 6.31 4.10 6.20
N ALA A 62 7.09 4.75 7.05
CA ALA A 62 7.43 4.24 8.37
C ALA A 62 6.27 4.46 9.37
N PRO A 63 6.38 3.96 10.62
CA PRO A 63 5.37 4.19 11.64
C PRO A 63 4.97 5.66 11.76
N VAL A 64 3.67 5.90 11.90
CA VAL A 64 3.13 7.24 12.12
C VAL A 64 3.54 7.74 13.51
N ALA A 65 3.99 8.99 13.61
CA ALA A 65 4.31 9.57 14.91
C ALA A 65 3.05 9.59 15.81
N ALA A 66 3.19 9.16 17.07
CA ALA A 66 2.07 9.08 18.02
C ALA A 66 1.24 10.37 18.12
N HIS A 67 1.91 11.52 18.20
CA HIS A 67 1.25 12.83 18.24
C HIS A 67 0.49 13.17 16.94
N THR A 68 1.01 12.73 15.78
CA THR A 68 0.36 12.94 14.48
C THR A 68 -0.93 12.14 14.43
N TYR A 69 -0.88 10.86 14.78
CA TYR A 69 -2.06 10.02 14.87
C TYR A 69 -3.09 10.60 15.85
N GLN A 70 -2.68 10.97 17.06
CA GLN A 70 -3.57 11.50 18.09
C GLN A 70 -4.23 12.82 17.66
N ASN A 71 -3.51 13.71 16.97
CA ASN A 71 -4.08 14.95 16.45
C ASN A 71 -5.18 14.67 15.42
N ILE A 72 -4.91 13.80 14.45
CA ILE A 72 -5.87 13.44 13.39
C ILE A 72 -7.09 12.74 13.98
N LYS A 73 -6.88 11.77 14.89
CA LYS A 73 -7.94 11.05 15.60
C LYS A 73 -8.82 12.01 16.40
N THR A 74 -8.22 12.91 17.19
CA THR A 74 -8.96 13.89 18.00
C THR A 74 -9.83 14.81 17.13
N GLU A 75 -9.30 15.27 16.00
CA GLU A 75 -10.06 16.09 15.06
C GLU A 75 -11.24 15.29 14.46
N PHE A 76 -11.01 14.05 14.02
CA PHE A 76 -12.06 13.18 13.49
C PHE A 76 -13.18 12.93 14.50
N LEU A 77 -12.82 12.57 15.74
CA LEU A 77 -13.77 12.27 16.81
C LEU A 77 -14.58 13.51 17.24
N THR A 78 -13.97 14.69 17.24
CA THR A 78 -14.66 15.96 17.52
C THR A 78 -15.71 16.26 16.46
N ARG A 79 -15.39 16.04 15.17
CA ARG A 79 -16.34 16.18 14.06
C ARG A 79 -17.46 15.14 14.15
N LEU A 80 -17.12 13.91 14.50
CA LEU A 80 -18.09 12.82 14.69
C LEU A 80 -19.10 13.17 15.81
N GLN A 81 -18.61 13.65 16.96
CA GLN A 81 -19.44 14.07 18.08
C GLN A 81 -20.40 15.20 17.68
N ALA A 82 -19.94 16.17 16.90
CA ALA A 82 -20.75 17.27 16.41
C ALA A 82 -21.81 16.85 15.37
N ALA A 83 -21.61 15.71 14.69
CA ALA A 83 -22.53 15.19 13.68
C ALA A 83 -23.69 14.36 14.25
N LEU A 84 -23.63 13.99 15.54
CA LEU A 84 -24.66 13.21 16.21
C LEU A 84 -26.04 13.91 16.22
N PRO A 85 -27.15 13.15 16.23
CA PRO A 85 -27.22 11.68 16.15
C PRO A 85 -26.92 11.15 14.73
N LEU A 86 -26.41 9.92 14.65
CA LEU A 86 -26.15 9.20 13.40
C LEU A 86 -26.83 7.84 13.43
N ASP A 87 -27.36 7.42 12.28
CA ASP A 87 -27.83 6.04 12.08
C ASP A 87 -26.67 5.11 11.72
N GLY A 88 -25.64 5.65 11.05
CA GLY A 88 -24.47 4.87 10.66
C GLY A 88 -23.18 5.68 10.52
N VAL A 89 -22.05 4.97 10.46
CA VAL A 89 -20.73 5.50 10.13
C VAL A 89 -20.07 4.66 9.06
N TYR A 90 -19.46 5.30 8.08
CA TYR A 90 -18.59 4.67 7.10
C TYR A 90 -17.12 5.09 7.33
N LEU A 91 -16.25 4.09 7.57
CA LEU A 91 -14.83 4.25 7.78
C LEU A 91 -14.04 3.83 6.52
N ASP A 92 -13.38 4.79 5.86
CA ASP A 92 -12.43 4.54 4.76
C ASP A 92 -11.02 4.46 5.36
N LEU A 93 -10.54 3.23 5.57
CA LEU A 93 -9.28 2.92 6.26
C LEU A 93 -8.34 2.13 5.35
N HIS A 94 -7.05 2.04 5.70
CA HIS A 94 -6.13 1.15 4.99
C HIS A 94 -6.15 -0.27 5.56
N GLY A 95 -5.97 -0.41 6.88
CA GLY A 95 -5.87 -1.70 7.58
C GLY A 95 -4.45 -2.11 7.95
N ALA A 96 -3.42 -1.37 7.51
CA ALA A 96 -2.01 -1.69 7.75
C ALA A 96 -1.22 -0.51 8.37
N MET A 97 -1.91 0.39 9.07
CA MET A 97 -1.26 1.51 9.75
C MET A 97 -0.61 1.03 11.04
N ASN A 98 0.65 1.43 11.24
CA ASN A 98 1.37 1.30 12.50
C ASN A 98 1.63 2.71 13.06
N VAL A 99 1.49 2.85 14.37
CA VAL A 99 1.79 4.09 15.08
C VAL A 99 2.89 3.81 16.08
N ALA A 100 3.88 4.69 16.14
CA ALA A 100 5.02 4.53 17.05
C ALA A 100 4.54 4.37 18.51
N GLY A 101 4.83 3.21 19.10
CA GLY A 101 4.45 2.88 20.48
C GLY A 101 3.01 2.39 20.68
N MET A 102 2.26 2.09 19.62
CA MET A 102 0.91 1.55 19.70
C MET A 102 0.71 0.41 18.70
N ASP A 103 0.08 -0.67 19.17
CA ASP A 103 -0.41 -1.74 18.31
C ASP A 103 -1.85 -1.46 17.88
N ASP A 104 -2.18 -1.95 16.68
CA ASP A 104 -3.56 -1.99 16.19
C ASP A 104 -4.25 -0.61 16.22
N ALA A 105 -3.69 0.30 15.43
CA ALA A 105 -4.20 1.66 15.30
C ALA A 105 -5.62 1.68 14.72
N GLU A 106 -5.96 0.76 13.81
CA GLU A 106 -7.32 0.62 13.30
C GLU A 106 -8.30 0.18 14.39
N GLY A 107 -7.95 -0.79 15.24
CA GLY A 107 -8.77 -1.19 16.39
C GLY A 107 -9.02 -0.04 17.36
N ASP A 108 -7.98 0.72 17.70
CA ASP A 108 -8.10 1.92 18.54
C ASP A 108 -9.01 3.00 17.91
N TRP A 109 -8.90 3.21 16.61
CA TRP A 109 -9.77 4.13 15.87
C TRP A 109 -11.23 3.67 15.93
N ALA A 110 -11.51 2.42 15.59
CA ALA A 110 -12.87 1.88 15.52
C ALA A 110 -13.56 1.85 16.89
N GLU A 111 -12.86 1.44 17.95
CA GLU A 111 -13.39 1.48 19.33
C GLU A 111 -13.77 2.90 19.75
N SER A 112 -12.94 3.88 19.42
CA SER A 112 -13.20 5.27 19.78
C SER A 112 -14.41 5.84 19.03
N VAL A 113 -14.59 5.43 17.77
CA VAL A 113 -15.82 5.74 17.01
C VAL A 113 -17.03 5.10 17.68
N ARG A 114 -16.96 3.80 17.99
CA ARG A 114 -18.03 3.04 18.66
C ARG A 114 -18.45 3.68 19.99
N GLN A 115 -17.49 4.13 20.80
CA GLN A 115 -17.75 4.82 22.07
C GLN A 115 -18.56 6.11 21.89
N ILE A 116 -18.33 6.87 20.81
CA ILE A 116 -19.05 8.13 20.54
C ILE A 116 -20.44 7.87 19.98
N VAL A 117 -20.57 6.96 19.01
CA VAL A 117 -21.86 6.75 18.31
C VAL A 117 -22.81 5.80 19.03
N GLY A 118 -22.31 5.08 20.03
CA GLY A 118 -23.09 4.12 20.81
C GLY A 118 -23.33 2.78 20.09
N PRO A 119 -24.00 1.83 20.76
CA PRO A 119 -24.22 0.49 20.25
C PRO A 119 -25.21 0.45 19.08
N ASP A 120 -26.18 1.37 19.01
CA ASP A 120 -27.28 1.31 18.04
C ASP A 120 -26.88 1.77 16.62
N CYS A 121 -25.89 2.65 16.51
CA CYS A 121 -25.37 3.13 15.23
C CYS A 121 -24.62 2.00 14.49
N LEU A 122 -24.86 1.79 13.20
CA LEU A 122 -24.14 0.77 12.41
C LEU A 122 -22.81 1.32 11.87
N ILE A 123 -21.73 0.55 11.95
CA ILE A 123 -20.41 0.96 11.45
C ILE A 123 -19.97 0.01 10.33
N SER A 124 -19.74 0.56 9.14
CA SER A 124 -19.15 -0.17 8.02
C SER A 124 -17.74 0.37 7.72
N ALA A 125 -16.85 -0.51 7.28
CA ALA A 125 -15.52 -0.14 6.83
C ALA A 125 -15.20 -0.71 5.43
N SER A 126 -14.35 0.01 4.70
CA SER A 126 -13.64 -0.50 3.52
C SER A 126 -12.14 -0.42 3.76
N MET A 127 -11.40 -1.44 3.35
CA MET A 127 -9.95 -1.53 3.55
C MET A 127 -9.19 -2.02 2.33
N ASP A 128 -7.88 -1.82 2.36
CA ASP A 128 -6.95 -2.48 1.46
C ASP A 128 -6.83 -3.97 1.81
N LEU A 129 -6.68 -4.84 0.80
CA LEU A 129 -6.49 -6.28 1.02
C LEU A 129 -5.16 -6.59 1.73
N HIS A 130 -4.21 -5.67 1.75
CA HIS A 130 -2.99 -5.78 2.55
C HIS A 130 -3.24 -5.52 4.05
N GLY A 131 -4.44 -5.14 4.48
CA GLY A 131 -4.73 -4.90 5.89
C GLY A 131 -4.42 -6.08 6.83
N ASN A 132 -3.89 -5.79 8.01
CA ASN A 132 -3.71 -6.72 9.12
C ASN A 132 -4.91 -6.64 10.07
N ILE A 133 -5.89 -7.53 9.92
CA ILE A 133 -7.19 -7.38 10.60
C ILE A 133 -7.17 -7.99 12.00
N SER A 134 -7.39 -7.15 13.02
CA SER A 134 -7.40 -7.56 14.42
C SER A 134 -8.80 -7.96 14.91
N GLU A 135 -8.84 -8.74 15.99
CA GLU A 135 -10.09 -9.06 16.71
C GLU A 135 -10.73 -7.79 17.31
N ARG A 136 -9.89 -6.90 17.85
CA ARG A 136 -10.29 -5.63 18.44
C ARG A 136 -11.01 -4.73 17.43
N PHE A 137 -10.52 -4.67 16.18
CA PHE A 137 -11.17 -3.92 15.12
C PHE A 137 -12.54 -4.49 14.76
N VAL A 138 -12.62 -5.81 14.49
CA VAL A 138 -13.89 -6.43 14.08
C VAL A 138 -14.95 -6.37 15.17
N ALA A 139 -14.57 -6.40 16.45
CA ALA A 139 -15.50 -6.27 17.57
C ALA A 139 -16.13 -4.86 17.68
N ALA A 140 -15.51 -3.84 17.09
CA ALA A 140 -15.99 -2.46 17.15
C ALA A 140 -16.92 -2.09 15.98
N ILE A 141 -16.88 -2.83 14.87
CA ILE A 141 -17.62 -2.55 13.63
C ILE A 141 -18.68 -3.62 13.33
N ASP A 142 -19.53 -3.36 12.33
CA ASP A 142 -20.63 -4.25 11.96
C ASP A 142 -20.44 -4.88 10.58
N MET A 143 -19.77 -4.19 9.66
CA MET A 143 -19.55 -4.64 8.28
C MET A 143 -18.14 -4.27 7.80
N LEU A 144 -17.49 -5.19 7.10
CA LEU A 144 -16.18 -4.96 6.49
C LEU A 144 -16.14 -5.55 5.09
N THR A 145 -15.57 -4.80 4.15
CA THR A 145 -15.20 -5.29 2.82
C THR A 145 -13.82 -4.78 2.42
N ALA A 146 -13.15 -5.50 1.52
CA ALA A 146 -11.80 -5.19 1.07
C ALA A 146 -11.70 -5.09 -0.45
N TYR A 147 -10.57 -4.60 -0.94
CA TYR A 147 -10.19 -4.79 -2.34
C TYR A 147 -10.13 -6.29 -2.67
N ARG A 148 -10.51 -6.64 -3.89
CA ARG A 148 -10.39 -7.99 -4.46
C ARG A 148 -9.36 -8.05 -5.58
N THR A 149 -8.69 -6.93 -5.87
CA THR A 149 -7.65 -6.84 -6.90
C THR A 149 -6.34 -6.29 -6.35
N ALA A 150 -5.21 -6.87 -6.77
CA ALA A 150 -3.85 -6.36 -6.61
C ALA A 150 -3.10 -6.58 -7.93
N PRO A 151 -2.78 -5.53 -8.73
CA PRO A 151 -2.91 -4.10 -8.43
C PRO A 151 -4.36 -3.63 -8.16
N HIS A 152 -4.52 -2.64 -7.28
CA HIS A 152 -5.82 -2.15 -6.82
C HIS A 152 -6.54 -1.31 -7.88
N VAL A 153 -7.37 -1.96 -8.70
CA VAL A 153 -8.21 -1.30 -9.71
C VAL A 153 -9.68 -1.18 -9.29
N ASP A 154 -10.07 -1.82 -8.19
CA ASP A 154 -11.45 -1.89 -7.67
C ASP A 154 -11.71 -1.00 -6.44
N VAL A 155 -10.89 0.04 -6.27
CA VAL A 155 -10.93 0.93 -5.10
C VAL A 155 -12.29 1.61 -4.93
N LEU A 156 -12.90 2.11 -6.01
CA LEU A 156 -14.19 2.80 -5.95
C LEU A 156 -15.33 1.81 -5.67
N GLU A 157 -15.25 0.63 -6.27
CA GLU A 157 -16.22 -0.46 -6.15
C GLU A 157 -16.30 -0.97 -4.70
N THR A 158 -15.15 -1.16 -4.05
CA THR A 158 -15.08 -1.58 -2.64
C THR A 158 -15.65 -0.53 -1.71
N ARG A 159 -15.31 0.76 -1.88
CA ARG A 159 -15.89 1.84 -1.07
C ARG A 159 -17.41 1.93 -1.25
N ALA A 160 -17.87 1.84 -2.50
CA ALA A 160 -19.30 1.82 -2.79
C ALA A 160 -19.99 0.59 -2.20
N LYS A 161 -19.33 -0.58 -2.18
CA LYS A 161 -19.85 -1.80 -1.54
C LYS A 161 -20.03 -1.60 -0.05
N ALA A 162 -19.05 -1.04 0.66
CA ALA A 162 -19.16 -0.72 2.09
C ALA A 162 -20.40 0.14 2.41
N CYS A 163 -20.60 1.22 1.66
CA CYS A 163 -21.79 2.07 1.86
C CYS A 163 -23.09 1.36 1.47
N ARG A 164 -23.11 0.53 0.41
CA ARG A 164 -24.30 -0.27 0.05
C ARG A 164 -24.69 -1.27 1.14
N MET A 165 -23.71 -1.97 1.72
CA MET A 165 -23.94 -2.87 2.85
C MET A 165 -24.57 -2.12 4.03
N LEU A 166 -23.99 -0.98 4.40
CA LEU A 166 -24.51 -0.12 5.48
C LEU A 166 -25.95 0.30 5.22
N MET A 167 -26.23 0.83 4.01
CA MET A 167 -27.57 1.30 3.65
C MET A 167 -28.59 0.17 3.60
N HIS A 168 -28.21 -1.01 3.12
CA HIS A 168 -29.06 -2.20 3.12
C HIS A 168 -29.45 -2.60 4.55
N CYS A 169 -28.47 -2.74 5.45
CA CYS A 169 -28.72 -3.09 6.85
C CYS A 169 -29.58 -2.05 7.58
N LEU A 170 -29.38 -0.75 7.30
CA LEU A 170 -30.19 0.32 7.87
C LEU A 170 -31.63 0.36 7.34
N ALA A 171 -31.85 -0.02 6.08
CA ALA A 171 -33.18 -0.09 5.48
C ALA A 171 -33.98 -1.28 6.04
N GLU A 172 -33.32 -2.43 6.21
CA GLU A 172 -33.93 -3.66 6.74
C GLU A 172 -34.05 -3.66 8.27
N GLY A 173 -33.36 -2.76 8.96
CA GLY A 173 -33.29 -2.76 10.43
C GLY A 173 -32.59 -4.00 10.98
N ARG A 174 -31.62 -4.56 10.25
CA ARG A 174 -30.91 -5.81 10.58
C ARG A 174 -29.41 -5.54 10.75
N ARG A 175 -28.85 -5.99 11.87
CA ARG A 175 -27.41 -5.95 12.13
C ARG A 175 -26.78 -7.29 11.71
N PRO A 176 -25.79 -7.30 10.80
CA PRO A 176 -25.04 -8.51 10.48
C PRO A 176 -23.98 -8.80 11.55
N GLN A 177 -23.31 -9.94 11.42
CA GLN A 177 -22.15 -10.32 12.21
C GLN A 177 -20.93 -10.46 11.31
N ILE A 178 -19.75 -10.23 11.88
CA ILE A 178 -18.46 -10.45 11.22
C ILE A 178 -17.83 -11.73 11.78
N THR A 179 -17.59 -12.70 10.92
CA THR A 179 -16.73 -13.84 11.20
C THR A 179 -15.31 -13.52 10.75
N ARG A 180 -14.35 -13.68 11.65
CA ARG A 180 -12.92 -13.47 11.40
C ARG A 180 -12.16 -14.78 11.57
N LEU A 181 -11.49 -15.22 10.50
CA LEU A 181 -10.61 -16.39 10.53
C LEU A 181 -9.19 -15.99 10.09
N PRO A 182 -8.24 -15.86 11.02
CA PRO A 182 -6.84 -15.71 10.70
C PRO A 182 -6.30 -16.96 10.02
N VAL A 183 -5.54 -16.76 8.96
CA VAL A 183 -4.78 -17.81 8.25
C VAL A 183 -3.31 -17.48 8.45
N PRO A 184 -2.49 -18.35 9.08
CA PRO A 184 -1.12 -18.01 9.48
C PRO A 184 -0.14 -18.05 8.30
N VAL A 185 -0.41 -17.22 7.30
CA VAL A 185 0.37 -16.97 6.10
C VAL A 185 0.57 -15.47 6.01
N LEU A 186 1.80 -15.02 5.77
CA LEU A 186 2.14 -13.61 5.62
C LEU A 186 3.13 -13.47 4.46
N LEU A 187 2.62 -13.06 3.31
CA LEU A 187 3.37 -12.99 2.05
C LEU A 187 3.35 -11.55 1.51
N PRO A 188 4.41 -11.13 0.78
CA PRO A 188 4.45 -9.80 0.19
C PRO A 188 3.42 -9.67 -0.93
N GLY A 189 2.88 -8.46 -1.10
CA GLY A 189 1.90 -8.12 -2.15
C GLY A 189 2.39 -8.49 -3.56
N GLU A 190 3.70 -8.44 -3.77
CA GLU A 190 4.41 -8.79 -5.00
C GLU A 190 4.32 -10.28 -5.36
N ARG A 191 4.10 -11.15 -4.38
CA ARG A 191 3.84 -12.58 -4.59
C ARG A 191 2.35 -12.92 -4.61
N THR A 192 1.51 -12.06 -4.06
CA THR A 192 0.07 -12.30 -3.88
C THR A 192 -0.81 -11.49 -4.84
N SER A 193 -0.22 -10.89 -5.87
CA SER A 193 -0.95 -10.20 -6.94
C SER A 193 -2.05 -11.09 -7.53
N THR A 194 -3.27 -10.57 -7.57
CA THR A 194 -4.47 -11.27 -8.04
C THR A 194 -4.51 -11.44 -9.56
N GLU A 195 -3.52 -10.94 -10.29
CA GLU A 195 -3.36 -11.18 -11.73
C GLU A 195 -2.74 -12.55 -12.03
N TYR A 196 -2.06 -13.17 -11.05
CA TYR A 196 -1.31 -14.40 -11.24
C TYR A 196 -1.86 -15.53 -10.36
N GLU A 197 -1.68 -16.77 -10.81
CA GLU A 197 -2.00 -17.93 -9.99
C GLU A 197 -1.01 -18.09 -8.84
N PRO A 198 -1.46 -18.52 -7.63
CA PRO A 198 -2.82 -19.00 -7.32
C PRO A 198 -3.80 -17.90 -6.88
N ALA A 199 -3.35 -16.66 -6.72
CA ALA A 199 -4.18 -15.57 -6.18
C ALA A 199 -5.42 -15.31 -7.06
N ALA A 200 -5.26 -15.36 -8.39
CA ALA A 200 -6.35 -15.20 -9.35
C ALA A 200 -7.51 -16.17 -9.07
N ALA A 201 -7.23 -17.48 -8.96
CA ALA A 201 -8.25 -18.48 -8.64
C ALA A 201 -8.87 -18.29 -7.25
N ILE A 202 -8.06 -17.94 -6.25
CA ILE A 202 -8.52 -17.72 -4.87
C ILE A 202 -9.52 -16.56 -4.80
N TYR A 203 -9.18 -15.42 -5.38
CA TYR A 203 -10.04 -14.24 -5.38
C TYR A 203 -11.28 -14.43 -6.27
N ALA A 204 -11.17 -15.18 -7.38
CA ALA A 204 -12.32 -15.58 -8.18
C ALA A 204 -13.33 -16.43 -7.39
N ALA A 205 -12.87 -17.21 -6.40
CA ALA A 205 -13.73 -18.05 -5.57
C ALA A 205 -14.66 -17.25 -4.62
N LEU A 206 -14.41 -15.95 -4.41
CA LEU A 206 -15.28 -15.05 -3.63
C LEU A 206 -16.63 -14.80 -4.31
N LYS A 207 -16.71 -14.98 -5.63
CA LYS A 207 -17.96 -14.82 -6.38
C LYS A 207 -19.03 -15.82 -5.92
N ALA A 208 -18.63 -17.01 -5.47
CA ALA A 208 -19.56 -18.00 -4.94
C ALA A 208 -20.18 -17.53 -3.60
N SER A 209 -19.41 -16.79 -2.79
CA SER A 209 -19.89 -16.19 -1.53
C SER A 209 -20.96 -15.14 -1.78
N ASP A 210 -20.78 -14.29 -2.80
CA ASP A 210 -21.74 -13.23 -3.17
C ASP A 210 -23.11 -13.78 -3.64
N GLN A 211 -23.20 -15.07 -3.98
CA GLN A 211 -24.43 -15.73 -4.41
C GLN A 211 -25.24 -16.34 -3.25
N ARG A 212 -24.70 -16.34 -2.03
CA ARG A 212 -25.36 -16.90 -0.85
C ARG A 212 -26.18 -15.83 -0.14
N PRO A 213 -27.50 -15.97 0.00
CA PRO A 213 -28.37 -14.93 0.56
C PRO A 213 -28.09 -14.62 2.05
N GLU A 214 -27.44 -15.52 2.77
CA GLU A 214 -27.06 -15.32 4.18
C GLU A 214 -25.77 -14.49 4.35
N ILE A 215 -24.99 -14.33 3.27
CA ILE A 215 -23.71 -13.63 3.26
C ILE A 215 -23.87 -12.27 2.57
N LEU A 216 -23.44 -11.21 3.25
CA LEU A 216 -23.43 -9.86 2.73
C LEU A 216 -22.12 -9.54 1.97
N ASP A 217 -21.00 -10.01 2.50
CA ASP A 217 -19.69 -9.96 1.84
C ASP A 217 -18.75 -11.04 2.38
N ALA A 218 -17.85 -11.51 1.51
CA ALA A 218 -16.64 -12.22 1.89
C ALA A 218 -15.42 -11.51 1.30
N SER A 219 -14.38 -11.37 2.12
CA SER A 219 -13.13 -10.70 1.79
C SER A 219 -11.93 -11.51 2.29
N ILE A 220 -10.86 -11.55 1.50
CA ILE A 220 -9.58 -12.15 1.88
C ILE A 220 -8.56 -11.02 1.96
N PHE A 221 -7.96 -10.89 3.14
CA PHE A 221 -6.81 -10.04 3.39
C PHE A 221 -5.54 -10.89 3.30
N VAL A 222 -4.53 -10.44 2.56
CA VAL A 222 -3.23 -11.13 2.47
C VAL A 222 -2.34 -10.86 3.68
N GLY A 223 -2.65 -9.80 4.42
CA GLY A 223 -1.83 -9.27 5.51
C GLY A 223 -0.63 -8.48 4.98
N TYR A 224 -0.25 -7.45 5.71
CA TYR A 224 0.88 -6.59 5.35
C TYR A 224 2.14 -7.12 6.03
N VAL A 225 3.02 -7.70 5.23
CA VAL A 225 4.17 -8.45 5.69
C VAL A 225 5.21 -7.59 6.39
N TRP A 226 5.39 -6.33 5.99
CA TRP A 226 6.40 -5.45 6.60
C TRP A 226 5.94 -4.73 7.87
N ALA A 227 4.86 -5.19 8.52
CA ALA A 227 4.51 -4.79 9.87
C ALA A 227 4.70 -5.95 10.85
N ASP A 228 5.76 -5.86 11.66
CA ASP A 228 6.02 -6.76 12.78
C ASP A 228 5.07 -6.44 13.95
N GLU A 229 3.83 -6.92 13.84
CA GLU A 229 2.78 -6.81 14.84
C GLU A 229 2.13 -8.17 15.12
N PRO A 230 1.62 -8.41 16.35
CA PRO A 230 0.92 -9.66 16.68
C PRO A 230 -0.27 -9.99 15.76
N ARG A 231 -0.91 -8.98 15.17
CA ARG A 231 -2.07 -9.14 14.27
C ARG A 231 -1.69 -9.47 12.81
N ALA A 232 -0.40 -9.43 12.45
CA ALA A 232 0.03 -9.60 11.07
C ALA A 232 -0.16 -11.05 10.60
N SER A 233 -1.12 -11.23 9.70
CA SER A 233 -1.45 -12.51 9.05
C SER A 233 -2.47 -12.27 7.94
N ALA A 234 -2.54 -13.17 6.98
CA ALA A 234 -3.70 -13.27 6.12
C ALA A 234 -4.96 -13.52 6.97
N THR A 235 -6.09 -12.97 6.56
CA THR A 235 -7.33 -13.09 7.30
C THR A 235 -8.52 -13.19 6.35
N VAL A 236 -9.38 -14.18 6.59
CA VAL A 236 -10.69 -14.25 5.94
C VAL A 236 -11.71 -13.53 6.80
N ILE A 237 -12.48 -12.65 6.17
CA ILE A 237 -13.59 -11.94 6.78
C ILE A 237 -14.86 -12.30 6.03
N VAL A 238 -15.89 -12.73 6.77
CA VAL A 238 -17.23 -12.96 6.22
C VAL A 238 -18.22 -12.15 7.03
N THR A 239 -18.94 -11.25 6.37
CA THR A 239 -20.04 -10.48 6.97
C THR A 239 -21.35 -11.10 6.52
N GLY A 240 -22.26 -11.42 7.44
CA GLY A 240 -23.54 -12.05 7.10
C GLY A 240 -24.53 -12.10 8.25
N PHE A 241 -25.63 -12.82 8.05
CA PHE A 241 -26.75 -12.88 8.99
C PHE A 241 -26.95 -14.26 9.64
N ASP A 242 -26.20 -15.27 9.20
CA ASP A 242 -26.22 -16.61 9.76
C ASP A 242 -24.79 -17.04 10.13
N GLU A 243 -24.55 -17.19 11.43
CA GLU A 243 -23.23 -17.48 11.99
C GLU A 243 -22.64 -18.80 11.44
N VAL A 244 -23.46 -19.83 11.30
CA VAL A 244 -23.01 -21.16 10.84
C VAL A 244 -22.57 -21.08 9.38
N VAL A 245 -23.37 -20.40 8.55
CA VAL A 245 -23.05 -20.17 7.14
C VAL A 245 -21.78 -19.33 6.98
N CYS A 246 -21.63 -18.27 7.78
CA CYS A 246 -20.44 -17.42 7.75
C CYS A 246 -19.16 -18.20 8.13
N TRP A 247 -19.20 -19.01 9.19
CA TRP A 247 -18.07 -19.86 9.58
C TRP A 247 -17.73 -20.92 8.54
N GLN A 248 -18.74 -21.57 7.93
CA GLN A 248 -18.49 -22.53 6.85
C GLN A 248 -17.76 -21.88 5.68
N GLU A 249 -18.18 -20.67 5.30
CA GLU A 249 -17.53 -19.95 4.20
C GLU A 249 -16.12 -19.47 4.57
N ALA A 250 -15.95 -18.96 5.80
CA ALA A 250 -14.64 -18.54 6.29
C ALA A 250 -13.65 -19.71 6.27
N ARG A 251 -14.04 -20.88 6.78
CA ARG A 251 -13.22 -22.11 6.76
C ARG A 251 -12.88 -22.56 5.35
N ARG A 252 -13.85 -22.52 4.42
CA ARG A 252 -13.64 -22.89 3.01
C ARG A 252 -12.60 -21.99 2.34
N LEU A 253 -12.74 -20.67 2.46
CA LEU A 253 -11.81 -19.70 1.89
C LEU A 253 -10.45 -19.75 2.58
N GLY A 254 -10.43 -19.93 3.90
CA GLY A 254 -9.20 -20.02 4.69
C GLY A 254 -8.38 -21.25 4.35
N GLN A 255 -9.03 -22.41 4.20
CA GLN A 255 -8.39 -23.65 3.73
C GLN A 255 -7.83 -23.46 2.31
N LEU A 256 -8.62 -22.86 1.41
CA LEU A 256 -8.19 -22.59 0.03
C LEU A 256 -6.90 -21.74 0.00
N TYR A 257 -6.84 -20.67 0.79
CA TYR A 257 -5.66 -19.82 0.89
C TYR A 257 -4.46 -20.56 1.51
N TRP A 258 -4.71 -21.32 2.59
CA TRP A 258 -3.69 -22.11 3.26
C TRP A 258 -3.05 -23.15 2.34
N ASP A 259 -3.85 -23.92 1.60
CA ASP A 259 -3.36 -24.98 0.71
C ASP A 259 -2.54 -24.42 -0.46
N ALA A 260 -2.85 -23.20 -0.89
CA ALA A 260 -2.14 -22.51 -1.96
C ALA A 260 -0.84 -21.82 -1.51
N ARG A 261 -0.56 -21.71 -0.20
CA ARG A 261 0.52 -20.88 0.35
C ARG A 261 1.92 -21.11 -0.27
N HIS A 262 2.22 -22.35 -0.68
CA HIS A 262 3.50 -22.72 -1.29
C HIS A 262 3.59 -22.44 -2.79
N GLN A 263 2.48 -22.06 -3.43
CA GLN A 263 2.38 -21.87 -4.89
C GLN A 263 2.52 -20.40 -5.29
N PHE A 264 2.41 -19.46 -4.34
CA PHE A 264 2.58 -18.03 -4.59
C PHE A 264 4.01 -17.71 -5.05
N GLN A 265 4.10 -16.92 -6.12
CA GLN A 265 5.35 -16.56 -6.79
C GLN A 265 5.26 -15.14 -7.34
N PHE A 266 6.40 -14.56 -7.71
CA PHE A 266 6.42 -13.27 -8.40
C PHE A 266 5.85 -13.41 -9.82
N GLY A 267 5.11 -12.40 -10.27
CA GLY A 267 4.51 -12.37 -11.60
C GLY A 267 5.50 -12.17 -12.76
N VAL A 268 6.75 -11.80 -12.45
CA VAL A 268 7.85 -11.60 -13.40
C VAL A 268 9.09 -12.34 -12.90
N PRO A 269 10.08 -12.65 -13.76
CA PRO A 269 11.33 -13.23 -13.30
C PRO A 269 11.99 -12.32 -12.27
N ALA A 270 12.33 -12.92 -11.12
CA ALA A 270 12.95 -12.23 -10.00
C ALA A 270 14.34 -12.81 -9.72
N GLY A 271 15.27 -11.98 -9.29
CA GLY A 271 16.64 -12.38 -8.98
C GLY A 271 17.43 -11.26 -8.34
N THR A 272 18.74 -11.43 -8.23
CA THR A 272 19.61 -10.33 -7.81
C THR A 272 19.57 -9.18 -8.82
N ALA A 273 19.94 -7.97 -8.39
CA ALA A 273 20.02 -6.82 -9.28
C ALA A 273 20.94 -7.08 -10.48
N ASP A 274 22.10 -7.72 -10.26
CA ASP A 274 23.03 -8.04 -11.34
C ASP A 274 22.47 -9.06 -12.32
N GLU A 275 21.82 -10.12 -11.84
CA GLU A 275 21.18 -11.11 -12.73
C GLU A 275 20.09 -10.45 -13.59
N CYS A 276 19.29 -9.55 -13.00
CA CYS A 276 18.27 -8.80 -13.75
C CYS A 276 18.91 -7.87 -14.78
N ILE A 277 19.98 -7.15 -14.42
CA ILE A 277 20.71 -6.24 -15.32
C ILE A 277 21.34 -7.03 -16.48
N GLN A 278 21.99 -8.16 -16.20
CA GLN A 278 22.63 -8.99 -17.22
C GLN A 278 21.59 -9.59 -18.19
N GLN A 279 20.46 -10.06 -17.68
CA GLN A 279 19.36 -10.52 -18.53
C GLN A 279 18.77 -9.39 -19.38
N ALA A 280 18.64 -8.19 -18.83
CA ALA A 280 18.20 -7.02 -19.58
C ALA A 280 19.20 -6.64 -20.68
N LEU A 281 20.51 -6.60 -20.40
CA LEU A 281 21.55 -6.32 -21.38
C LEU A 281 21.59 -7.34 -22.53
N ALA A 282 21.35 -8.62 -22.24
CA ALA A 282 21.36 -9.69 -23.22
C ALA A 282 20.11 -9.71 -24.13
N ALA A 283 19.01 -9.07 -23.73
CA ALA A 283 17.81 -9.00 -24.55
C ALA A 283 18.03 -8.08 -25.78
N PRO A 284 17.43 -8.36 -26.94
CA PRO A 284 17.59 -7.52 -28.13
C PRO A 284 16.81 -6.19 -28.05
N GLU A 285 15.75 -6.11 -27.25
CA GLU A 285 14.91 -4.93 -27.09
C GLU A 285 15.44 -3.92 -26.05
N ASP A 286 15.09 -2.65 -26.23
CA ASP A 286 15.16 -1.59 -25.21
C ASP A 286 13.83 -1.48 -24.45
N GLY A 287 13.71 -0.55 -23.49
CA GLY A 287 12.51 -0.35 -22.70
C GLY A 287 12.23 -1.51 -21.73
N ILE A 288 13.30 -2.06 -21.14
CA ILE A 288 13.21 -3.14 -20.15
C ILE A 288 13.09 -2.52 -18.77
N PHE A 289 12.03 -2.88 -18.04
CA PHE A 289 11.79 -2.38 -16.71
C PHE A 289 12.36 -3.34 -15.65
N ILE A 290 13.02 -2.77 -14.65
CA ILE A 290 13.48 -3.52 -13.47
C ILE A 290 12.88 -2.87 -12.23
N SER A 291 12.05 -3.61 -11.52
CA SER A 291 11.56 -3.21 -10.21
C SER A 291 12.68 -3.29 -9.17
N ASP A 292 13.01 -2.16 -8.57
CA ASP A 292 13.82 -2.04 -7.35
C ASP A 292 12.91 -2.32 -6.15
N SER A 293 12.79 -3.58 -5.74
CA SER A 293 11.70 -4.01 -4.85
C SER A 293 11.90 -3.64 -3.39
N GLY A 294 13.15 -3.66 -2.90
CA GLY A 294 13.47 -3.52 -1.47
C GLY A 294 13.28 -2.11 -0.92
N ASP A 295 13.28 -1.10 -1.80
CA ASP A 295 13.11 0.31 -1.45
C ASP A 295 11.91 0.95 -2.16
N ASN A 296 10.83 0.20 -2.31
CA ASN A 296 9.58 0.65 -2.92
C ASN A 296 8.79 1.61 -1.98
N PRO A 297 8.60 2.90 -2.33
CA PRO A 297 7.82 3.84 -1.52
C PRO A 297 6.35 3.48 -1.36
N THR A 298 5.78 2.71 -2.29
CA THR A 298 4.37 2.28 -2.25
C THR A 298 4.13 1.09 -1.33
N ALA A 299 5.20 0.49 -0.80
CA ALA A 299 5.15 -0.53 0.24
C ALA A 299 5.75 0.00 1.56
N GLY A 300 6.10 1.29 1.65
CA GLY A 300 6.70 1.89 2.85
C GLY A 300 8.24 1.94 2.87
N GLY A 301 8.92 1.58 1.77
CA GLY A 301 10.34 1.85 1.58
C GLY A 301 10.63 3.36 1.57
N ALA A 302 11.81 3.78 1.99
CA ALA A 302 12.12 5.20 2.10
C ALA A 302 12.19 5.90 0.74
N GLY A 303 12.62 5.19 -0.30
CA GLY A 303 12.79 5.68 -1.67
C GLY A 303 14.12 6.38 -1.91
N ASP A 304 15.08 6.30 -0.98
CA ASP A 304 16.36 7.00 -1.04
C ASP A 304 17.58 6.06 -1.13
N ILE A 305 17.39 4.75 -1.28
CA ILE A 305 18.50 3.81 -1.38
C ILE A 305 19.03 3.81 -2.83
N PRO A 306 20.29 4.23 -3.07
CA PRO A 306 20.84 4.36 -4.43
C PRO A 306 21.36 3.04 -5.01
N TYR A 307 20.99 1.88 -4.44
CA TYR A 307 21.56 0.57 -4.77
C TYR A 307 21.45 0.23 -6.26
N MET A 308 20.28 0.40 -6.88
CA MET A 308 20.16 0.15 -8.33
C MET A 308 21.02 1.10 -9.17
N THR A 309 21.24 2.35 -8.74
CA THR A 309 22.15 3.27 -9.44
C THR A 309 23.58 2.73 -9.39
N GLU A 310 24.03 2.30 -8.21
CA GLU A 310 25.35 1.70 -8.03
C GLU A 310 25.53 0.46 -8.93
N ARG A 311 24.55 -0.46 -8.92
CA ARG A 311 24.63 -1.69 -9.73
C ARG A 311 24.64 -1.41 -11.23
N LEU A 312 23.83 -0.47 -11.71
CA LEU A 312 23.81 -0.09 -13.13
C LEU A 312 25.15 0.52 -13.59
N LEU A 313 25.75 1.38 -12.76
CA LEU A 313 27.06 1.96 -13.04
C LEU A 313 28.18 0.91 -13.01
N ALA A 314 28.17 0.02 -12.01
CA ALA A 314 29.16 -1.05 -11.86
C ALA A 314 29.12 -2.06 -13.03
N ASN A 315 27.94 -2.32 -13.59
CA ASN A 315 27.76 -3.17 -14.77
C ASN A 315 28.01 -2.42 -16.09
N GLY A 316 28.35 -1.13 -16.06
CA GLY A 316 28.65 -0.34 -17.27
C GLY A 316 27.47 -0.23 -18.22
N VAL A 317 26.25 -0.15 -17.70
CA VAL A 317 25.04 -0.10 -18.54
C VAL A 317 25.07 1.14 -19.44
N PRO A 318 24.94 0.99 -20.78
CA PRO A 318 25.18 2.08 -21.72
C PRO A 318 24.09 3.16 -21.70
N SER A 319 22.87 2.79 -21.30
CA SER A 319 21.71 3.67 -21.35
C SER A 319 20.66 3.22 -20.33
N ALA A 320 20.52 3.93 -19.22
CA ALA A 320 19.52 3.61 -18.20
C ALA A 320 18.87 4.83 -17.56
N ILE A 321 17.70 4.64 -16.99
CA ILE A 321 17.03 5.58 -16.08
C ILE A 321 16.84 4.92 -14.72
N VAL A 322 17.05 5.66 -13.63
CA VAL A 322 16.66 5.26 -12.28
C VAL A 322 15.61 6.25 -11.75
N ALA A 323 14.42 5.73 -11.48
CA ALA A 323 13.26 6.46 -10.98
C ALA A 323 12.80 5.89 -9.62
N SER A 324 13.04 6.57 -8.52
CA SER A 324 13.84 7.78 -8.32
C SER A 324 14.52 7.70 -6.94
N ILE A 325 15.37 8.66 -6.59
CA ILE A 325 16.02 8.73 -5.28
C ILE A 325 15.60 10.03 -4.60
N VAL A 326 14.93 9.95 -3.45
CA VAL A 326 14.58 11.14 -2.67
C VAL A 326 15.82 11.68 -1.93
N ASP A 327 16.26 12.89 -2.29
CA ASP A 327 17.37 13.58 -1.64
C ASP A 327 17.22 15.11 -1.85
N PRO A 328 16.49 15.80 -0.94
CA PRO A 328 16.31 17.25 -1.03
C PRO A 328 17.62 18.01 -1.14
N GLY A 329 18.65 17.57 -0.41
CA GLY A 329 19.96 18.22 -0.40
C GLY A 329 20.68 18.09 -1.75
N ALA A 330 20.54 16.95 -2.42
CA ALA A 330 21.09 16.76 -3.77
C ALA A 330 20.32 17.58 -4.81
N VAL A 331 18.99 17.64 -4.72
CA VAL A 331 18.16 18.48 -5.60
C VAL A 331 18.56 19.95 -5.50
N ILE A 332 18.71 20.50 -4.28
CA ILE A 332 19.16 21.88 -4.07
C ILE A 332 20.51 22.14 -4.73
N ARG A 333 21.47 21.21 -4.59
CA ARG A 333 22.79 21.34 -5.24
C ARG A 333 22.69 21.33 -6.78
N CYS A 334 21.80 20.53 -7.35
CA CYS A 334 21.54 20.52 -8.78
C CYS A 334 20.93 21.84 -9.27
N ILE A 335 19.97 22.41 -8.52
CA ILE A 335 19.38 23.72 -8.83
C ILE A 335 20.46 24.82 -8.82
N ILE A 336 21.32 24.84 -7.80
CA ILE A 336 22.43 25.80 -7.70
C ILE A 336 23.40 25.68 -8.88
N ALA A 337 23.70 24.45 -9.32
CA ALA A 337 24.58 24.21 -10.46
C ALA A 337 23.94 24.63 -11.80
N GLY A 338 22.61 24.60 -11.88
CA GLY A 338 21.84 24.93 -13.07
C GLY A 338 21.87 23.84 -14.15
N LEU A 339 20.97 23.96 -15.13
CA LEU A 339 20.93 23.09 -16.30
C LEU A 339 22.27 23.11 -17.06
N GLY A 340 22.82 21.93 -17.35
CA GLY A 340 24.14 21.76 -17.96
C GLY A 340 25.31 21.86 -16.98
N GLY A 341 25.07 22.19 -15.71
CA GLY A 341 26.08 22.31 -14.67
C GLY A 341 26.67 20.95 -14.27
N ALA A 342 27.98 20.93 -14.04
CA ALA A 342 28.67 19.76 -13.49
C ALA A 342 28.46 19.69 -11.97
N VAL A 343 28.18 18.49 -11.46
CA VAL A 343 27.94 18.25 -10.04
C VAL A 343 28.77 17.06 -9.53
N ALA A 344 29.22 17.16 -8.29
CA ALA A 344 29.74 16.05 -7.52
C ALA A 344 28.83 15.91 -6.29
N LEU A 345 28.11 14.80 -6.20
CA LEU A 345 27.07 14.59 -5.20
C LEU A 345 27.37 13.32 -4.41
N SER A 346 26.90 13.28 -3.17
CA SER A 346 26.65 12.05 -2.44
C SER A 346 25.14 11.96 -2.29
N ILE A 347 24.51 10.96 -2.91
CA ILE A 347 23.06 10.83 -3.03
C ILE A 347 22.52 9.67 -2.19
N GLY A 348 21.30 9.82 -1.70
CA GLY A 348 20.57 8.77 -0.98
C GLY A 348 21.10 8.50 0.43
N GLY A 349 20.54 7.49 1.10
CA GLY A 349 20.94 7.04 2.46
C GLY A 349 20.77 8.10 3.56
N ASN A 350 19.85 9.06 3.38
CA ASN A 350 19.47 10.05 4.39
C ASN A 350 18.31 9.56 5.27
N LEU A 351 17.32 8.91 4.66
CA LEU A 351 16.08 8.49 5.28
C LEU A 351 16.17 7.05 5.80
N ASP A 352 16.79 6.16 5.02
CA ASP A 352 17.08 4.78 5.44
C ASP A 352 18.58 4.47 5.50
N PRO A 353 19.29 4.98 6.52
CA PRO A 353 20.70 4.66 6.72
C PRO A 353 20.92 3.24 7.27
N LEU A 354 19.86 2.49 7.61
CA LEU A 354 19.98 1.12 8.12
C LEU A 354 20.16 0.12 6.97
N HIS A 355 19.50 0.35 5.84
CA HIS A 355 19.49 -0.58 4.72
C HIS A 355 20.22 -0.08 3.47
N GLY A 356 20.59 1.21 3.43
CA GLY A 356 21.27 1.81 2.28
C GLY A 356 22.43 2.71 2.68
N GLU A 357 23.50 2.66 1.88
CA GLU A 357 24.61 3.60 1.97
C GLU A 357 24.45 4.74 0.95
N ARG A 358 25.10 5.88 1.24
CA ARG A 358 25.14 6.99 0.28
C ARG A 358 26.05 6.63 -0.90
N LEU A 359 25.65 7.02 -2.11
CA LEU A 359 26.46 6.82 -3.32
C LEU A 359 27.11 8.13 -3.77
N SER A 360 28.44 8.13 -3.93
CA SER A 360 29.16 9.24 -4.55
C SER A 360 29.07 9.18 -6.07
N ILE A 361 28.57 10.24 -6.69
CA ILE A 361 28.46 10.37 -8.15
C ILE A 361 29.06 11.68 -8.65
N ARG A 362 29.54 11.68 -9.90
CA ARG A 362 29.94 12.87 -10.64
C ARG A 362 29.22 12.86 -11.98
N GLY A 363 28.60 13.98 -12.33
CA GLY A 363 27.75 14.02 -13.51
C GLY A 363 27.36 15.42 -13.93
N GLN A 364 26.42 15.50 -14.84
CA GLN A 364 25.86 16.75 -15.35
C GLN A 364 24.37 16.82 -15.07
N VAL A 365 23.89 17.98 -14.62
CA VAL A 365 22.44 18.24 -14.52
C VAL A 365 21.88 18.36 -15.93
N ILE A 366 21.05 17.41 -16.33
CA ILE A 366 20.46 17.39 -17.67
C ILE A 366 19.01 17.86 -17.68
N ARG A 367 18.33 17.90 -16.52
CA ARG A 367 16.95 18.37 -16.36
C ARG A 367 16.72 18.97 -14.98
N LEU A 368 15.86 19.97 -14.90
CA LEU A 368 15.30 20.53 -13.67
C LEU A 368 13.80 20.72 -13.88
N LYS A 369 12.99 20.32 -12.90
CA LYS A 369 11.55 20.55 -12.85
C LYS A 369 11.21 21.08 -11.46
N GLU A 370 10.64 22.27 -11.40
CA GLU A 370 10.20 22.90 -10.16
C GLU A 370 8.72 22.59 -9.90
N ASP A 371 8.33 22.62 -8.62
CA ASP A 371 6.94 22.53 -8.17
C ASP A 371 6.15 21.29 -8.67
N ASP A 372 6.80 20.12 -8.78
CA ASP A 372 6.06 18.87 -9.00
C ASP A 372 5.11 18.62 -7.82
N PRO A 373 3.81 18.38 -8.06
CA PRO A 373 2.82 18.31 -6.99
C PRO A 373 3.10 17.17 -5.99
N VAL A 374 3.82 16.13 -6.43
CA VAL A 374 4.20 15.00 -5.58
C VAL A 374 5.66 15.15 -5.16
N GLY A 375 6.57 15.15 -6.12
CA GLY A 375 8.02 15.08 -5.89
C GLY A 375 8.67 16.38 -5.40
N GLY A 376 7.94 17.51 -5.38
CA GLY A 376 8.52 18.83 -5.14
C GLY A 376 9.46 19.22 -6.27
N ASN A 377 10.60 19.80 -5.95
CA ASN A 377 11.63 20.02 -6.97
C ASN A 377 12.28 18.70 -7.38
N ILE A 378 12.53 18.53 -8.68
CA ILE A 378 13.11 17.33 -9.28
C ILE A 378 14.31 17.73 -10.15
N ALA A 379 15.41 16.99 -10.02
CA ALA A 379 16.58 17.12 -10.86
C ALA A 379 16.91 15.78 -11.52
N VAL A 380 17.39 15.80 -12.77
CA VAL A 380 17.94 14.60 -13.42
C VAL A 380 19.42 14.82 -13.68
N VAL A 381 20.24 13.90 -13.18
CA VAL A 381 21.70 13.93 -13.32
C VAL A 381 22.13 12.80 -14.24
N GLN A 382 22.86 13.12 -15.32
CA GLN A 382 23.53 12.14 -16.17
C GLN A 382 24.87 11.76 -15.53
N VAL A 383 25.06 10.47 -15.27
CA VAL A 383 26.29 9.86 -14.74
C VAL A 383 26.63 8.69 -15.65
N ASP A 384 27.70 8.82 -16.43
CA ASP A 384 28.05 7.86 -17.50
C ASP A 384 26.83 7.51 -18.38
N GLY A 385 26.42 6.25 -18.47
CA GLY A 385 25.23 5.80 -19.21
C GLY A 385 23.90 5.93 -18.46
N VAL A 386 23.91 6.37 -17.19
CA VAL A 386 22.75 6.33 -16.28
C VAL A 386 22.20 7.73 -16.00
N LYS A 387 20.89 7.89 -16.20
CA LYS A 387 20.11 9.07 -15.80
C LYS A 387 19.49 8.83 -14.43
N VAL A 388 19.94 9.55 -13.42
CA VAL A 388 19.46 9.43 -12.05
C VAL A 388 18.46 10.53 -11.76
N ILE A 389 17.20 10.17 -11.48
CA ILE A 389 16.15 11.11 -11.09
C ILE A 389 16.22 11.32 -9.57
N LEU A 390 16.46 12.56 -9.16
CA LEU A 390 16.51 13.00 -7.77
C LEU A 390 15.27 13.83 -7.44
N THR A 391 14.57 13.50 -6.35
CA THR A 391 13.35 14.21 -5.92
C THR A 391 13.51 14.84 -4.55
N GLU A 392 12.84 15.97 -4.31
CA GLU A 392 12.81 16.62 -3.02
C GLU A 392 11.92 15.86 -2.03
N ARG A 393 10.79 15.33 -2.50
CA ARG A 393 9.88 14.50 -1.71
C ARG A 393 9.76 13.10 -2.30
N ARG A 394 9.28 12.16 -1.49
CA ARG A 394 9.02 10.78 -1.91
C ARG A 394 7.99 10.78 -3.04
N LYS A 395 8.37 10.24 -4.21
CA LYS A 395 7.52 10.14 -5.39
C LYS A 395 7.70 8.77 -6.04
N PRO A 396 6.67 7.92 -6.07
CA PRO A 396 6.68 6.74 -6.94
C PRO A 396 6.48 7.18 -8.40
N PHE A 397 7.12 6.49 -9.33
CA PHE A 397 6.93 6.67 -10.77
C PHE A 397 6.03 5.54 -11.26
N HIS A 398 4.79 5.89 -11.61
CA HIS A 398 3.74 4.93 -11.95
C HIS A 398 3.28 5.01 -13.40
N TYR A 399 3.66 6.07 -14.10
CA TYR A 399 3.17 6.33 -15.45
C TYR A 399 4.32 6.69 -16.38
N ILE A 400 4.22 6.31 -17.65
CA ILE A 400 5.13 6.79 -18.70
C ILE A 400 5.17 8.32 -18.72
N SER A 401 4.02 8.96 -18.48
CA SER A 401 3.93 10.41 -18.38
C SER A 401 4.77 11.02 -17.25
N ASP A 402 5.14 10.27 -16.20
CA ASP A 402 6.05 10.77 -15.16
C ASP A 402 7.46 11.00 -15.73
N PHE A 403 7.87 10.19 -16.71
CA PHE A 403 9.14 10.32 -17.44
C PHE A 403 9.04 11.39 -18.54
N ASP A 404 7.92 11.41 -19.28
CA ASP A 404 7.70 12.41 -20.33
C ASP A 404 7.71 13.84 -19.77
N GLN A 405 7.17 14.05 -18.56
CA GLN A 405 7.22 15.34 -17.86
C GLN A 405 8.64 15.79 -17.50
N LEU A 406 9.63 14.91 -17.61
CA LEU A 406 11.05 15.19 -17.45
C LEU A 406 11.79 15.16 -18.81
N ASP A 407 11.06 15.19 -19.93
CA ASP A 407 11.47 14.84 -21.31
C ASP A 407 12.44 13.65 -21.36
N LEU A 408 12.08 12.58 -20.65
CA LEU A 408 12.76 11.29 -20.73
C LEU A 408 11.85 10.31 -21.46
N ASP A 409 12.24 9.89 -22.67
CA ASP A 409 11.60 8.76 -23.33
C ASP A 409 12.07 7.46 -22.66
N ALA A 410 11.28 6.97 -21.72
CA ALA A 410 11.60 5.75 -20.96
C ALA A 410 11.87 4.54 -21.87
N LEU A 411 11.18 4.43 -23.01
CA LEU A 411 11.28 3.28 -23.90
C LEU A 411 12.48 3.35 -24.86
N ALA A 412 13.10 4.51 -25.00
CA ALA A 412 14.36 4.69 -25.74
C ALA A 412 15.62 4.28 -24.94
N HIS A 413 15.45 3.91 -23.66
CA HIS A 413 16.52 3.51 -22.77
C HIS A 413 16.60 1.99 -22.64
N LYS A 414 17.82 1.44 -22.53
CA LYS A 414 18.01 -0.01 -22.41
C LYS A 414 17.34 -0.57 -21.16
N ILE A 415 17.52 0.11 -20.03
CA ILE A 415 16.96 -0.26 -18.72
C ILE A 415 16.25 0.93 -18.08
N VAL A 416 15.06 0.71 -17.53
CA VAL A 416 14.35 1.64 -16.66
C VAL A 416 14.16 0.98 -15.30
N ALA A 417 14.93 1.41 -14.31
CA ALA A 417 14.79 0.95 -12.94
C ALA A 417 13.75 1.81 -12.20
N VAL A 418 12.71 1.19 -11.67
CA VAL A 418 11.61 1.85 -10.95
C VAL A 418 11.45 1.28 -9.56
N LYS A 419 11.27 2.14 -8.55
CA LYS A 419 10.99 1.71 -7.17
C LYS A 419 9.50 1.40 -6.98
N VAL A 420 9.05 0.29 -7.55
CA VAL A 420 7.69 -0.25 -7.39
C VAL A 420 7.75 -1.76 -7.22
N GLY A 421 6.89 -2.31 -6.37
CA GLY A 421 6.81 -3.73 -6.07
C GLY A 421 6.43 -4.58 -7.28
N TYR A 422 5.44 -4.14 -8.04
CA TYR A 422 5.08 -4.66 -9.35
C TYR A 422 4.76 -3.49 -10.28
N LEU A 423 4.91 -3.70 -11.58
CA LEU A 423 4.53 -2.69 -12.55
C LEU A 423 3.01 -2.51 -12.53
N VAL A 424 2.58 -1.28 -12.25
CA VAL A 424 1.18 -0.87 -12.39
C VAL A 424 0.76 -0.92 -13.87
N PRO A 425 -0.55 -0.96 -14.19
CA PRO A 425 -1.03 -1.24 -15.54
C PRO A 425 -0.39 -0.43 -16.67
N ASP A 426 -0.13 0.86 -16.44
CA ASP A 426 0.50 1.74 -17.44
C ASP A 426 1.93 1.32 -17.79
N LEU A 427 2.82 1.21 -16.79
CA LEU A 427 4.20 0.74 -17.00
C LEU A 427 4.24 -0.70 -17.50
N LYS A 428 3.36 -1.56 -17.01
CA LYS A 428 3.27 -2.96 -17.44
C LYS A 428 2.91 -3.07 -18.92
N ALA A 429 1.97 -2.24 -19.39
CA ALA A 429 1.57 -2.20 -20.80
C ALA A 429 2.67 -1.63 -21.71
N ALA A 430 3.47 -0.70 -21.21
CA ALA A 430 4.56 -0.07 -21.96
C ALA A 430 5.84 -0.92 -22.00
N ALA A 431 6.16 -1.62 -20.91
CA ALA A 431 7.38 -2.40 -20.77
C ALA A 431 7.49 -3.48 -21.85
N ARG A 432 8.64 -3.55 -22.53
CA ARG A 432 8.91 -4.64 -23.48
C ARG A 432 9.23 -5.95 -22.78
N ARG A 433 9.83 -5.84 -21.60
CA ARG A 433 10.11 -6.93 -20.65
C ARG A 433 10.21 -6.33 -19.25
N ALA A 434 9.91 -7.13 -18.24
CA ALA A 434 9.99 -6.73 -16.84
C ALA A 434 10.72 -7.77 -16.00
N PHE A 435 11.49 -7.29 -15.02
CA PHE A 435 12.17 -8.09 -14.00
C PHE A 435 11.94 -7.49 -12.62
N MET A 436 12.12 -8.29 -11.58
CA MET A 436 12.14 -7.84 -10.20
C MET A 436 13.51 -8.07 -9.58
N ALA A 437 14.24 -6.99 -9.31
CA ALA A 437 15.48 -7.06 -8.57
C ALA A 437 15.17 -7.12 -7.07
N LEU A 438 15.57 -8.22 -6.42
CA LEU A 438 15.46 -8.43 -4.98
C LEU A 438 16.54 -7.61 -4.25
N THR A 439 16.32 -6.30 -4.18
CA THR A 439 17.24 -5.31 -3.62
C THR A 439 17.11 -5.18 -2.10
N PRO A 440 18.13 -4.67 -1.40
CA PRO A 440 18.02 -4.34 0.02
C PRO A 440 17.08 -3.14 0.26
N GLY A 441 16.57 -3.05 1.49
CA GLY A 441 15.73 -1.95 1.96
C GLY A 441 14.72 -2.39 3.01
N ALA A 442 13.99 -1.44 3.60
CA ALA A 442 13.01 -1.72 4.64
C ALA A 442 11.87 -2.66 4.18
N VAL A 443 11.58 -2.70 2.88
CA VAL A 443 10.54 -3.55 2.28
C VAL A 443 11.14 -4.72 1.49
N ASN A 444 12.18 -5.32 2.06
CA ASN A 444 12.89 -6.45 1.46
C ASN A 444 11.93 -7.63 1.19
N GLN A 445 12.08 -8.23 0.01
CA GLN A 445 11.28 -9.35 -0.46
C GLN A 445 11.74 -10.71 0.11
N ASP A 446 12.92 -10.78 0.72
CA ASP A 446 13.39 -11.95 1.48
C ASP A 446 12.77 -11.97 2.89
N ILE A 447 11.47 -12.29 2.94
CA ILE A 447 10.67 -12.26 4.18
C ILE A 447 11.29 -13.08 5.31
N PRO A 448 11.77 -14.32 5.11
CA PRO A 448 12.42 -15.08 6.18
C PRO A 448 13.69 -14.45 6.75
N ALA A 449 14.36 -13.56 6.01
CA ALA A 449 15.56 -12.86 6.47
C ALA A 449 15.26 -11.60 7.28
N LEU A 450 14.02 -11.12 7.30
CA LEU A 450 13.61 -9.98 8.12
C LEU A 450 13.64 -10.32 9.62
N ASN A 451 14.03 -9.36 10.44
CA ASN A 451 14.19 -9.52 11.89
C ASN A 451 12.85 -9.36 12.65
N TYR A 452 11.90 -10.26 12.40
CA TYR A 452 10.62 -10.31 13.13
C TYR A 452 10.82 -10.67 14.61
N ARG A 453 10.11 -9.96 15.49
CA ARG A 453 10.16 -10.16 16.94
C ARG A 453 8.78 -10.23 17.59
N ARG A 454 7.73 -9.77 16.91
CA ARG A 454 6.42 -9.47 17.52
C ARG A 454 5.27 -10.23 16.89
N VAL A 455 5.40 -10.69 15.64
CA VAL A 455 4.39 -11.55 15.02
C VAL A 455 4.14 -12.82 15.84
N ASN A 456 2.88 -13.26 15.85
CA ASN A 456 2.51 -14.52 16.48
C ASN A 456 2.98 -15.69 15.61
N ARG A 457 3.71 -16.63 16.21
CA ARG A 457 4.23 -17.84 15.57
C ARG A 457 3.54 -19.10 16.10
N PRO A 458 3.36 -20.16 15.30
CA PRO A 458 3.95 -20.35 13.96
C PRO A 458 3.27 -19.51 12.85
N LEU A 459 4.06 -19.06 11.87
CA LEU A 459 3.61 -18.25 10.74
C LEU A 459 4.39 -18.59 9.45
N TYR A 460 3.72 -18.93 8.36
CA TYR A 460 4.38 -19.10 7.05
C TYR A 460 4.67 -17.73 6.42
N PRO A 461 5.87 -17.46 5.86
CA PRO A 461 6.99 -18.38 5.59
C PRO A 461 8.06 -18.49 6.69
N LEU A 462 7.91 -17.85 7.84
CA LEU A 462 8.88 -17.88 8.94
C LEU A 462 9.01 -19.28 9.59
N ASP A 463 7.92 -20.05 9.56
CA ASP A 463 7.80 -21.42 10.08
C ASP A 463 7.33 -22.36 8.94
N PRO A 464 8.20 -22.74 7.99
CA PRO A 464 7.77 -23.39 6.74
C PRO A 464 7.18 -24.78 6.93
N ALA A 465 7.51 -25.47 8.02
CA ALA A 465 7.03 -26.83 8.33
C ALA A 465 5.74 -26.84 9.17
N MET A 466 5.13 -25.68 9.44
CA MET A 466 3.95 -25.62 10.28
C MET A 466 2.73 -26.26 9.61
N GLU A 467 1.85 -26.81 10.44
CA GLU A 467 0.52 -27.27 10.04
C GLU A 467 -0.54 -26.31 10.59
N TRP A 468 -1.64 -26.17 9.85
CA TRP A 468 -2.80 -25.41 10.28
C TRP A 468 -4.05 -26.05 9.73
N GLN A 469 -5.12 -25.98 10.52
CA GLN A 469 -6.46 -26.33 10.10
C GLN A 469 -7.39 -25.18 10.49
N PRO A 470 -8.39 -24.86 9.66
CA PRO A 470 -9.40 -23.88 10.01
C PRO A 470 -10.22 -24.42 11.19
N GLY A 471 -10.09 -23.76 12.34
CA GLY A 471 -10.71 -24.20 13.62
C GLY A 471 -12.22 -24.20 13.60
#